data_AF-A0A975DC75-F1
#
_entry.id   AF-A0A975DC75-F1
#
_cell.length_a   1.000
_cell.length_b   1.000
_cell.length_c   1.000
_cell.angle_alpha   90.00
_cell.angle_beta   90.00
_cell.angle_gamma   90.00
#
_symmetry.space_group_name_H-M   'P 1'
#
loop_
_entity.id
_entity.type
_entity.pdbx_description
1 polymer ?
#
loop_
_entity_poly.entity_id
_entity_poly.type
_entity_poly.pdbx_seq_one_letter_code
_entity_poly.pdbx_strand_id
1 'polypeptide(L)' 'MPLTNAEKQKRYRERKANQGKKEVRGYLSEQAQDVLTELREQTGWDDSTILSNALRLTYAAQKCGQIKLLNNWLTKHQK' A
#
# COMPACT_ATOMS: atom_id res chain seq x y z
N MET A 1 -7.72 -37.03 -2.96
CA MET A 1 -8.15 -36.74 -4.35
C MET A 1 -7.31 -35.60 -4.92
N PRO A 2 -6.87 -35.68 -6.19
CA PRO A 2 -6.17 -34.57 -6.83
C PRO A 2 -7.11 -33.37 -7.02
N LEU A 3 -6.64 -32.15 -6.72
CA LEU A 3 -7.40 -30.91 -6.94
C LEU A 3 -7.73 -30.78 -8.43
N THR A 4 -8.97 -30.42 -8.72
CA THR A 4 -9.42 -30.09 -10.08
C THR A 4 -8.72 -28.83 -10.58
N ASN A 5 -8.65 -28.64 -11.90
CA ASN A 5 -8.04 -27.44 -12.49
C ASN A 5 -8.73 -26.14 -12.03
N ALA A 6 -10.04 -26.19 -11.80
CA ALA A 6 -10.81 -25.07 -11.27
C ALA A 6 -10.38 -24.69 -9.85
N GLU A 7 -10.18 -25.67 -8.97
CA GLU A 7 -9.72 -25.44 -7.60
C GLU A 7 -8.27 -24.95 -7.55
N LYS A 8 -7.41 -25.44 -8.46
CA LYS A 8 -6.03 -24.94 -8.60
C LYS A 8 -6.01 -23.47 -9.03
N GLN A 9 -6.85 -23.09 -10.00
CA GLN A 9 -6.97 -21.69 -10.44
C GLN A 9 -7.55 -20.78 -9.35
N LYS A 10 -8.56 -21.26 -8.60
CA LYS A 10 -9.10 -20.55 -7.43
C LYS A 10 -8.01 -20.30 -6.39
N ARG A 11 -7.28 -21.34 -5.97
CA ARG A 11 -6.14 -21.22 -5.04
C ARG A 11 -5.03 -20.30 -5.55
N TYR A 12 -4.74 -20.31 -6.84
CA TYR A 12 -3.75 -19.42 -7.44
C TYR A 12 -4.19 -17.95 -7.36
N ARG A 13 -5.45 -17.65 -7.69
CA ARG A 13 -6.02 -16.31 -7.56
C ARG A 13 -6.04 -15.83 -6.11
N GLU A 14 -6.42 -16.71 -5.17
CA GLU A 14 -6.38 -16.42 -3.73
C GLU A 14 -4.94 -16.18 -3.23
N ARG A 15 -3.98 -16.98 -3.67
CA ARG A 15 -2.55 -16.78 -3.37
C ARG A 15 -2.04 -15.47 -3.93
N LYS A 16 -2.34 -15.14 -5.19
CA LYS A 16 -1.91 -13.89 -5.83
C LYS A 16 -2.56 -12.67 -5.19
N ALA A 17 -3.85 -12.74 -4.84
CA ALA A 17 -4.54 -11.70 -4.09
C ALA A 17 -3.92 -11.49 -2.69
N ASN A 18 -3.43 -12.55 -2.04
CA ASN A 18 -2.72 -12.44 -0.76
C ASN A 18 -1.24 -12.03 -0.90
N GLN A 19 -0.60 -12.33 -2.03
CA GLN A 19 0.80 -11.97 -2.30
C GLN A 19 0.96 -10.53 -2.79
N GLY A 20 0.06 -10.02 -3.63
CA GLY A 20 0.07 -8.61 -4.06
C GLY A 20 -0.07 -7.64 -2.88
N LYS A 21 -0.67 -8.09 -1.77
CA LYS A 21 -0.74 -7.35 -0.49
C LYS A 21 0.58 -7.34 0.30
N LYS A 22 1.60 -8.11 -0.08
CA LYS A 22 2.84 -8.31 0.70
C LYS A 22 4.10 -7.76 0.05
N GLU A 23 4.12 -7.50 -1.26
CA GLU A 23 5.36 -7.10 -1.96
C GLU A 23 5.98 -5.81 -1.43
N VAL A 24 5.17 -4.91 -0.86
CA VAL A 24 5.67 -3.64 -0.33
C VAL A 24 6.03 -3.70 1.15
N ARG A 25 5.43 -4.63 1.92
CA ARG A 25 5.67 -4.74 3.37
C ARG A 25 7.13 -5.03 3.73
N GLY A 26 7.88 -5.69 2.85
CA GLY A 26 9.30 -5.99 3.05
C GLY A 26 10.22 -4.76 2.99
N TYR A 27 9.74 -3.64 2.44
CA TYR A 27 10.49 -2.39 2.31
C TYR A 27 9.95 -1.27 3.20
N LEU A 28 8.89 -1.54 3.96
CA LEU A 28 8.30 -0.58 4.90
C LEU A 28 8.93 -0.76 6.27
N SER A 29 9.32 0.36 6.89
CA SER A 29 9.57 0.40 8.32
C SER A 29 8.30 0.01 9.10
N GLU A 30 8.44 -0.37 10.37
CA GLU A 30 7.28 -0.67 11.24
C GLU A 30 6.28 0.49 11.26
N GLN A 31 6.77 1.72 11.38
CA GLN A 31 5.95 2.95 11.31
C GLN A 31 5.17 3.06 9.99
N ALA A 32 5.79 2.70 8.86
CA ALA A 32 5.13 2.75 7.56
C ALA A 32 4.11 1.62 7.38
N GLN A 33 4.24 0.50 8.11
CA GLN A 33 3.21 -0.54 8.18
C GLN A 33 1.98 -0.08 8.98
N ASP A 34 2.18 0.69 10.05
CA ASP A 34 1.07 1.28 10.82
C ASP A 34 0.29 2.28 9.97
N VAL A 35 0.99 3.15 9.25
CA VAL A 35 0.36 4.09 8.30
C VAL A 35 -0.39 3.34 7.21
N LEU A 36 0.16 2.26 6.67
CA LEU A 36 -0.51 1.45 5.66
C LEU A 36 -1.79 0.82 6.21
N THR A 37 -1.77 0.36 7.47
CA THR A 37 -2.93 -0.23 8.14
C THR A 37 -4.02 0.81 8.39
N GLU A 38 -3.65 1.97 8.92
CA GLU A 38 -4.56 3.09 9.17
C GLU A 38 -5.23 3.56 7.86
N LEU A 39 -4.44 3.76 6.79
CA LEU A 39 -4.97 4.14 5.48
C LEU A 39 -5.94 3.09 4.93
N ARG A 40 -5.66 1.81 5.16
CA ARG A 40 -6.54 0.71 4.75
C ARG A 40 -7.88 0.77 5.45
N GLU A 41 -7.88 0.97 6.76
CA GLU A 41 -9.08 1.03 7.58
C GLU A 41 -9.95 2.25 7.22
N GLN A 42 -9.32 3.40 6.99
CA GLN A 42 -10.03 4.65 6.67
C GLN A 42 -10.60 4.67 5.24
N THR A 43 -9.88 4.09 4.28
CA THR A 43 -10.24 4.21 2.84
C THR A 43 -10.87 2.96 2.24
N GLY A 44 -10.67 1.79 2.87
CA GLY A 44 -11.02 0.49 2.30
C GLY A 44 -10.16 0.07 1.10
N TRP A 45 -9.09 0.80 0.78
CA TRP A 45 -8.24 0.52 -0.37
C TRP A 45 -7.32 -0.68 -0.14
N ASP A 46 -6.93 -1.35 -1.22
CA ASP A 46 -5.85 -2.33 -1.17
C ASP A 46 -4.47 -1.66 -1.23
N ASP A 47 -3.43 -2.44 -0.92
CA ASP A 47 -2.07 -1.91 -0.81
C ASP A 47 -1.59 -1.31 -2.14
N SER A 48 -1.92 -1.97 -3.26
CA SER A 48 -1.57 -1.49 -4.60
C SER A 48 -2.20 -0.14 -4.92
N THR A 49 -3.47 0.05 -4.55
CA THR A 49 -4.21 1.30 -4.74
C THR A 49 -3.63 2.41 -3.84
N ILE A 50 -3.37 2.11 -2.57
CA ILE A 50 -2.75 3.05 -1.63
C ILE A 50 -1.41 3.54 -2.16
N LEU A 51 -0.56 2.64 -2.64
CA LEU A 51 0.77 2.99 -3.14
C LEU A 51 0.73 3.78 -4.46
N SER A 52 -0.15 3.37 -5.38
CA SER A 52 -0.37 4.12 -6.62
C SER A 52 -0.84 5.54 -6.32
N ASN A 53 -1.76 5.69 -5.37
CA ASN A 53 -2.28 6.98 -4.94
C ASN A 53 -1.23 7.80 -4.19
N ALA A 54 -0.41 7.19 -3.33
CA ALA A 54 0.67 7.87 -2.61
C ALA A 54 1.65 8.54 -3.59
N LEU A 55 2.04 7.85 -4.68
CA LEU A 55 2.87 8.43 -5.73
C LEU A 55 2.19 9.62 -6.42
N ARG A 56 0.91 9.47 -6.80
CA ARG A 56 0.14 10.53 -7.47
C ARG A 56 -0.03 11.76 -6.59
N LEU A 57 -0.32 11.56 -5.31
CA LEU A 57 -0.44 12.62 -4.31
C LEU A 57 0.90 13.32 -4.08
N THR A 58 2.00 12.56 -4.02
CA THR A 58 3.36 13.12 -3.90
C THR A 58 3.69 14.00 -5.12
N TYR A 59 3.35 13.53 -6.32
CA TYR A 59 3.50 14.29 -7.56
C TYR A 59 2.62 15.55 -7.57
N ALA A 60 1.36 15.45 -7.16
CA ALA A 60 0.46 16.60 -7.05
C ALA A 60 0.99 17.64 -6.03
N ALA A 61 1.45 17.20 -4.86
CA ALA A 61 2.05 18.07 -3.86
C ALA A 61 3.29 18.80 -4.39
N GLN A 62 4.11 18.14 -5.22
CA GLN A 62 5.23 18.76 -5.90
C GLN A 62 4.76 19.85 -6.88
N LYS A 63 3.74 19.56 -7.70
CA LYS A 63 3.16 20.53 -8.65
C LYS A 63 2.51 21.72 -7.97
N CYS A 64 1.90 21.52 -6.81
CA CYS A 64 1.29 22.58 -6.01
C CYS A 64 2.29 23.31 -5.11
N GLY A 65 3.58 22.97 -5.14
CA GLY A 65 4.60 23.59 -4.28
C GLY A 65 4.49 23.24 -2.78
N GLN A 66 3.66 22.27 -2.43
CA GLN A 66 3.35 21.87 -1.06
C GLN A 66 4.34 20.84 -0.49
N ILE A 67 5.19 20.23 -1.32
CA ILE A 67 6.02 19.10 -0.89
C ILE A 67 6.97 19.42 0.27
N LYS A 68 7.51 20.65 0.34
CA LYS A 68 8.36 21.08 1.47
C LYS A 68 7.57 21.17 2.78
N LEU A 69 6.33 21.66 2.72
CA LEU A 69 5.46 21.76 3.88
C LEU A 69 5.13 20.37 4.43
N LEU A 70 4.75 19.45 3.55
CA LEU A 70 4.43 18.07 3.92
C LEU A 70 5.65 17.32 4.45
N ASN A 71 6.82 17.48 3.83
CA ASN A 71 8.07 16.88 4.36
C ASN A 71 8.41 17.40 5.75
N ASN A 72 8.30 18.71 5.97
CA ASN A 72 8.52 19.29 7.31
C ASN A 72 7.53 18.73 8.34
N TRP A 73 6.28 18.49 7.94
CA TRP A 73 5.29 17.85 8.79
C TRP A 73 5.70 16.41 9.13
N LEU A 74 6.12 15.60 8.15
CA LEU A 74 6.60 14.23 8.37
C LEU A 74 7.78 14.18 9.35
N THR A 75 8.80 15.03 9.14
CA THR A 75 9.97 15.11 10.02
C THR A 75 9.60 15.46 11.46
N LYS A 76 8.65 16.39 11.66
CA LYS A 76 8.19 16.79 13.00
C LYS A 76 7.42 15.67 13.72
N HIS A 77 6.75 14.80 12.98
CA HIS A 77 5.90 13.75 13.54
C HIS A 77 6.53 12.35 13.47
N GLN A 78 7.80 12.25 13.06
CA GLN A 78 8.55 10.98 12.91
C GLN A 78 7.75 9.93 12.11
N LYS A 79 7.11 10.37 11.04
CA LYS A 79 6.35 9.53 10.10
C LYS A 79 7.20 9.19 8.87
#